data_AF-A0A350CXW4-F1
#
_entry.id   AF-A0A350CXW4-F1
#
_cell.length_a   1.000
_cell.length_b   1.000
_cell.length_c   1.000
_cell.angle_alpha   90.00
_cell.angle_beta   90.00
_cell.angle_gamma   90.00
#
_symmetry.space_group_name_H-M   'P 1'
#
loop_
_entity.id
_entity.type
_entity.pdbx_description
1 polymer ?
#
loop_
_entity_poly.entity_id
_entity_poly.type
_entity_poly.pdbx_seq_one_letter_code
_entity_poly.pdbx_strand_id
1 'polypeptide(L)'
;MISTELVDLSRLQFAATAMYHYLFVPLTLGLSMLLVAMEACYVVTGKQVYKDMVKFWGKLFGINFALGVTTGITMEFQFGTNWSYYSHYVGDIFGA
;
A
#
# COMPACT_ATOMS: atom_id res chain seq x y z
N MET A 1 -34.32 -7.91 -0.23
CA MET A 1 -33.48 -8.17 0.96
C MET A 1 -32.09 -8.50 0.45
N ILE A 2 -31.01 -7.94 1.02
CA ILE A 2 -29.64 -8.30 0.64
C ILE A 2 -29.42 -9.77 1.03
N SER A 3 -28.90 -10.61 0.12
CA SER A 3 -28.61 -12.01 0.43
C SER A 3 -27.35 -12.13 1.29
N THR A 4 -27.33 -13.13 2.17
CA THR A 4 -26.14 -13.46 2.98
C THR A 4 -24.95 -13.81 2.10
N GLU A 5 -25.17 -14.53 1.01
CA GLU A 5 -24.13 -14.88 0.02
C GLU A 5 -23.46 -13.64 -0.57
N LEU A 6 -24.22 -12.59 -0.90
CA LEU A 6 -23.65 -11.34 -1.40
C LEU A 6 -22.77 -10.69 -0.34
N VAL A 7 -23.22 -10.65 0.91
CA VAL A 7 -22.44 -10.08 2.04
C VAL A 7 -21.13 -10.85 2.23
N ASP A 8 -21.18 -12.19 2.21
CA ASP A 8 -20.01 -13.03 2.41
C ASP A 8 -19.00 -12.89 1.26
N LEU A 9 -19.47 -12.78 0.02
CA LEU A 9 -18.61 -12.50 -1.14
C LEU A 9 -17.98 -11.11 -1.07
N SER A 10 -18.73 -10.06 -0.68
CA SER A 10 -18.19 -8.71 -0.50
C SER A 10 -17.10 -8.67 0.58
N ARG A 11 -17.30 -9.40 1.69
CA ARG A 11 -16.29 -9.55 2.76
C ARG A 11 -15.05 -10.29 2.28
N LEU A 12 -15.23 -11.42 1.58
CA LEU A 12 -14.13 -12.21 1.05
C LEU A 12 -13.31 -11.41 0.03
N GLN A 13 -13.97 -10.69 -0.87
CA GLN A 13 -13.31 -9.84 -1.86
C GLN A 13 -12.47 -8.75 -1.18
N PHE A 14 -13.05 -8.04 -0.20
CA PHE A 14 -12.34 -7.01 0.54
C PHE A 14 -11.16 -7.58 1.33
N ALA A 15 -11.35 -8.72 2.00
CA ALA A 15 -10.29 -9.40 2.74
C ALA A 15 -9.13 -9.81 1.83
N ALA A 16 -9.43 -10.39 0.67
CA ALA A 16 -8.40 -10.78 -0.31
C ALA A 16 -7.62 -9.55 -0.81
N THR A 17 -8.32 -8.49 -1.22
CA THR A 17 -7.66 -7.26 -1.69
C THR A 17 -6.82 -6.61 -0.59
N ALA A 18 -7.32 -6.59 0.65
CA ALA A 18 -6.58 -6.06 1.79
C ALA A 18 -5.32 -6.86 2.13
N MET A 19 -5.42 -8.19 2.19
CA MET A 19 -4.25 -9.04 2.41
C MET A 19 -3.21 -8.86 1.31
N TYR A 20 -3.63 -8.84 0.03
CA TYR A 20 -2.72 -8.64 -1.09
C TYR A 20 -2.04 -7.28 -1.06
N HIS A 21 -2.79 -6.20 -0.81
CA HIS A 21 -2.22 -4.86 -0.68
C HIS A 21 -1.18 -4.80 0.45
N TYR A 22 -1.50 -5.40 1.59
CA TYR A 22 -0.64 -5.38 2.77
C TYR A 22 0.62 -6.24 2.66
N LEU A 23 0.80 -7.03 1.59
CA LEU A 23 2.11 -7.62 1.28
C LEU A 23 3.15 -6.56 0.88
N PHE A 24 2.70 -5.49 0.22
CA PHE A 24 3.58 -4.45 -0.33
C PHE A 24 3.77 -3.26 0.62
N VAL A 25 2.78 -2.95 1.44
CA VAL A 25 2.79 -1.82 2.40
C VAL A 25 4.00 -1.85 3.37
N PRO A 26 4.24 -2.93 4.15
CA PRO A 26 5.31 -2.94 5.14
C PRO A 26 6.70 -2.88 4.48
N LEU A 27 6.86 -3.46 3.29
CA LEU A 27 8.10 -3.34 2.51
C LEU A 27 8.33 -1.90 2.06
N THR A 28 7.31 -1.20 1.58
CA THR A 28 7.42 0.23 1.21
C THR A 28 7.81 1.08 2.42
N LEU A 29 7.13 0.91 3.57
CA LEU A 29 7.40 1.68 4.79
C LEU A 29 8.79 1.38 5.37
N GLY A 30 9.22 0.12 5.37
CA GLY A 30 10.53 -0.27 5.89
C GLY A 30 11.67 0.15 4.96
N LEU A 31 11.56 -0.15 3.66
CA LEU A 31 12.59 0.18 2.68
C LEU A 31 12.76 1.69 2.49
N SER A 32 11.70 2.49 2.60
CA SER A 32 11.83 3.96 2.50
C SER A 32 12.77 4.51 3.58
N MET A 33 12.60 4.09 4.82
CA MET A 33 13.47 4.49 5.93
C MET A 33 14.89 3.97 5.78
N LEU A 34 15.06 2.74 5.28
CA LEU A 34 16.38 2.18 4.98
C LEU A 34 17.09 2.94 3.86
N LEU A 35 16.39 3.31 2.79
CA LEU A 35 16.95 4.11 1.69
C LEU A 35 17.38 5.49 2.18
N VAL A 36 16.56 6.15 3.00
CA VAL A 36 16.93 7.44 3.63
C VAL A 36 18.19 7.28 4.48
N ALA A 37 18.28 6.23 5.29
CA ALA A 37 19.47 5.98 6.11
C ALA A 37 20.73 5.71 5.26
N MET A 38 20.61 4.92 4.18
CA MET A 38 21.72 4.65 3.27
C MET A 38 22.18 5.92 2.53
N GLU A 39 21.24 6.75 2.05
CA GLU A 39 21.57 8.01 1.38
C GLU A 39 22.20 9.00 2.35
N ALA A 40 21.70 9.09 3.59
CA ALA A 40 22.32 9.91 4.64
C ALA A 40 23.76 9.46 4.94
N CYS A 41 24.00 8.15 5.04
CA CYS A 41 25.36 7.59 5.16
C CYS A 41 26.24 7.96 3.96
N TYR A 42 25.71 7.93 2.74
CA TYR A 42 26.44 8.39 1.55
C TYR A 42 26.82 9.86 1.65
N VAL A 43 25.86 10.73 1.97
CA VAL A 43 26.07 12.19 2.08
C VAL A 43 27.09 12.54 3.16
N VAL A 44 27.03 11.88 4.32
CA VAL A 44 27.95 12.14 5.44
C VAL A 44 29.35 11.57 5.20
N THR A 45 29.46 10.36 4.64
CA THR A 45 30.74 9.66 4.54
C THR A 45 31.43 9.77 3.17
N GLY A 46 30.71 10.15 2.12
CA GLY A 46 31.18 10.16 0.74
C GLY A 46 31.47 8.77 0.15
N LYS A 47 31.24 7.68 0.88
CA LYS A 47 31.59 6.32 0.43
C LYS A 47 30.63 5.85 -0.67
N GLN A 48 31.18 5.59 -1.86
CA GLN A 48 30.41 5.20 -3.05
C GLN A 48 29.51 3.96 -2.84
N VAL A 49 29.92 3.01 -2.00
CA VAL A 49 29.14 1.81 -1.69
C VAL A 49 27.72 2.12 -1.23
N TYR A 50 27.52 3.16 -0.41
CA TYR A 50 26.19 3.53 0.08
C TYR A 50 25.29 4.06 -1.04
N LYS A 51 25.85 4.82 -1.99
CA LYS A 51 25.12 5.28 -3.18
C LYS A 51 24.71 4.11 -4.08
N ASP A 52 25.59 3.12 -4.22
CA ASP A 52 25.30 1.92 -5.01
C ASP A 52 24.20 1.08 -4.34
N MET A 53 24.23 0.98 -3.01
CA MET A 53 23.16 0.36 -2.22
C MET A 53 21.81 1.07 -2.42
N VAL A 54 21.77 2.40 -2.31
CA VAL A 54 20.54 3.19 -2.54
C VAL A 54 19.97 2.93 -3.94
N LYS A 55 20.81 2.91 -4.97
CA LYS A 55 20.36 2.63 -6.35
C LYS A 55 19.82 1.21 -6.51
N PHE A 56 20.49 0.22 -5.94
CA PHE A 56 20.06 -1.18 -6.04
C PHE A 56 18.74 -1.40 -5.31
N TRP A 57 18.67 -1.05 -4.03
CA TRP A 57 17.47 -1.21 -3.22
C TRP A 57 16.34 -0.29 -3.68
N GLY A 58 16.66 0.90 -4.18
CA GLY A 58 15.70 1.85 -4.74
C GLY A 58 14.98 1.29 -5.97
N LYS A 59 15.65 0.47 -6.79
CA LYS A 59 15.00 -0.22 -7.91
C LYS A 59 13.96 -1.23 -7.41
N LEU A 60 14.31 -2.05 -6.41
CA LEU A 60 13.38 -3.03 -5.83
C LEU A 60 12.22 -2.34 -5.10
N PHE A 61 12.51 -1.25 -4.38
CA PHE A 61 11.51 -0.37 -3.79
C PHE A 61 10.53 0.14 -4.85
N GLY A 62 11.01 0.62 -5.99
CA GLY A 62 10.16 1.11 -7.07
C GLY A 62 9.18 0.06 -7.62
N ILE A 63 9.63 -1.19 -7.77
CA ILE A 63 8.77 -2.31 -8.20
C ILE A 63 7.69 -2.60 -7.14
N ASN A 64 8.10 -2.72 -5.87
CA ASN A 64 7.17 -2.96 -4.76
C ASN A 64 6.15 -1.83 -4.61
N PHE A 65 6.62 -0.59 -4.75
CA PHE A 65 5.79 0.61 -4.64
C PHE A 65 4.73 0.66 -5.74
N ALA A 66 5.09 0.33 -6.99
CA ALA A 66 4.14 0.28 -8.10
C ALA A 66 2.98 -0.69 -7.82
N LEU A 67 3.29 -1.91 -7.38
CA LEU A 67 2.26 -2.90 -7.00
C LEU A 67 1.44 -2.45 -5.79
N GLY A 68 2.09 -1.83 -4.80
CA GLY A 68 1.41 -1.23 -3.65
C GLY A 68 0.40 -0.17 -4.05
N VAL A 69 0.77 0.76 -4.93
CA VAL A 69 -0.15 1.80 -5.43
C VAL A 69 -1.33 1.19 -6.19
N THR A 70 -1.09 0.27 -7.12
CA THR A 70 -2.17 -0.35 -7.91
C THR A 70 -3.17 -1.12 -7.03
N THR A 71 -2.68 -1.86 -6.04
CA THR A 71 -3.54 -2.59 -5.10
C THR A 71 -4.27 -1.65 -4.13
N GLY A 72 -3.64 -0.54 -3.74
CA GLY A 72 -4.24 0.49 -2.89
C GLY A 72 -5.41 1.22 -3.57
N ILE A 73 -5.24 1.59 -4.84
CA ILE A 73 -6.32 2.19 -5.66
C ILE A 73 -7.52 1.24 -5.75
N THR A 74 -7.26 -0.06 -5.93
CA THR A 74 -8.34 -1.07 -5.97
C THR A 74 -9.09 -1.11 -4.64
N MET A 75 -8.39 -1.03 -3.51
CA MET A 75 -9.01 -0.99 -2.18
C MET A 75 -9.83 0.29 -1.95
N GLU A 76 -9.30 1.46 -2.35
CA GLU A 76 -10.00 2.75 -2.22
C GLU A 76 -11.36 2.70 -2.93
N PHE A 77 -11.39 2.23 -4.19
CA PHE A 77 -12.63 2.13 -4.95
C PHE A 77 -13.59 1.04 -4.43
N GLN A 78 -13.11 0.04 -3.69
CA GLN A 78 -14.00 -0.98 -3.11
C GLN A 78 -14.98 -0.41 -2.10
N PHE A 79 -14.63 0.67 -1.40
CA PHE A 79 -15.57 1.35 -0.50
C PHE A 79 -16.79 1.90 -1.28
N GLY A 80 -16.60 2.34 -2.53
CA GLY A 80 -17.68 2.81 -3.38
C GLY A 80 -18.49 1.68 -4.03
N THR A 81 -17.81 0.65 -4.55
CA THR A 81 -18.46 -0.39 -5.37
C THR A 81 -19.25 -1.41 -4.55
N ASN A 82 -18.70 -1.86 -3.41
CA ASN A 82 -19.27 -2.96 -2.63
C ASN A 82 -19.76 -2.55 -1.24
N TRP A 83 -19.42 -1.33 -0.79
CA TRP A 83 -19.75 -0.83 0.54
C TRP A 83 -20.49 0.53 0.49
N SER A 84 -21.36 0.72 -0.49
CA SER A 84 -22.05 2.00 -0.75
C SER A 84 -22.85 2.54 0.43
N TYR A 85 -23.58 1.68 1.17
CA TYR A 85 -24.31 2.12 2.36
C TYR A 85 -23.37 2.54 3.50
N TYR A 86 -22.27 1.82 3.71
CA TYR A 86 -21.23 2.24 4.66
C TYR A 86 -20.65 3.60 4.28
N SER A 87 -20.29 3.78 3.01
CA SER A 87 -19.75 5.03 2.47
C SER A 87 -20.73 6.20 2.61
N HIS A 88 -22.03 5.97 2.41
CA HIS A 88 -23.05 6.99 2.69
C HIS A 88 -23.21 7.25 4.20
N TYR A 89 -23.16 6.21 5.03
CA TYR A 89 -23.47 6.29 6.45
C TYR A 89 -22.37 6.98 7.28
N VAL A 90 -21.09 6.78 6.94
CA VAL A 90 -19.96 7.38 7.66
C VAL A 90 -19.03 8.22 6.77
N GLY A 91 -19.37 8.46 5.51
CA GLY A 91 -18.50 9.13 4.54
C GLY A 91 -18.04 10.51 4.97
N ASP A 92 -18.91 11.29 5.62
CA ASP A 92 -18.60 12.64 6.12
C ASP A 92 -17.49 12.64 7.19
N ILE A 93 -17.22 11.51 7.84
CA ILE A 93 -16.17 11.36 8.86
C ILE A 93 -14.99 10.55 8.32
N PHE A 94 -15.26 9.43 7.64
CA PHE A 94 -14.23 8.52 7.17
C PHE A 94 -13.50 9.03 5.90
N GLY A 95 -14.18 9.81 5.07
CA GLY A 95 -13.64 10.33 3.81
C GLY A 95 -13.22 11.81 3.82
N ALA A 96 -13.43 12.52 4.93
CA ALA A 96 -13.01 13.92 5.13
C ALA A 96 -11.60 14.00 5.73
#